data_AF-A0A0C9Z149-F1
#
_entry.id   AF-A0A0C9Z149-F1
#
_cell.length_a   1.000
_cell.length_b   1.000
_cell.length_c   1.000
_cell.angle_alpha   90.00
_cell.angle_beta   90.00
_cell.angle_gamma   90.00
#
_symmetry.space_group_name_H-M   'P 1'
#
loop_
_entity.id
_entity.type
_entity.pdbx_description
1 polymer ?
#
loop_
_entity_poly.entity_id
_entity_poly.type
_entity_poly.pdbx_seq_one_letter_code
_entity_poly.pdbx_strand_id
1 'polypeptide(L)'
;MQYEPVYCSVSATGTSLCAPNSANSASFPPEAFLAHTFPAQLANSATSVPPQEPPHSSGDLRACEWRNDQGDICGVLVGWHCERHLAFAFEIRELPSLTVIVCGACGEEKKRKFIVRHFRDVHLRFLRRRRIDT
;
A
#
# COMPACT_ATOMS: atom_id res chain seq x y z
N MET A 1 -45.22 -10.00 -19.11
CA MET A 1 -45.05 -8.88 -18.16
C MET A 1 -43.82 -8.13 -18.60
N GLN A 2 -44.03 -6.94 -19.16
CA GLN A 2 -43.02 -6.12 -19.85
C GLN A 2 -42.34 -5.24 -18.80
N TYR A 3 -41.00 -5.25 -18.75
CA TYR A 3 -40.20 -4.35 -17.92
C TYR A 3 -39.38 -3.48 -18.87
N GLU A 4 -39.76 -2.21 -18.99
CA GLU A 4 -38.99 -1.17 -19.67
C GLU A 4 -38.32 -0.27 -18.62
N PRO A 5 -37.11 0.26 -18.91
CA PRO A 5 -36.21 0.86 -17.92
C PRO A 5 -36.50 2.33 -17.60
N VAL A 6 -36.26 2.71 -16.34
CA VAL A 6 -36.24 4.12 -15.89
C VAL A 6 -34.86 4.71 -16.16
N TYR A 7 -34.79 5.65 -17.10
CA TYR A 7 -33.62 6.49 -17.35
C TYR A 7 -33.55 7.62 -16.31
N CYS A 8 -32.46 7.70 -15.55
CA CYS A 8 -32.12 8.88 -14.75
C CYS A 8 -31.13 9.75 -15.53
N SER A 9 -31.63 10.86 -16.10
CA SER A 9 -30.82 11.93 -16.68
C SER A 9 -30.44 12.93 -15.57
N VAL A 10 -29.15 13.11 -15.31
CA VAL A 10 -28.66 14.19 -14.43
C VAL A 10 -27.81 15.15 -15.25
N SER A 11 -28.28 16.39 -15.32
CA SER A 11 -27.73 17.49 -16.10
C SER A 11 -26.45 18.05 -15.48
N ALA A 12 -25.47 18.27 -16.36
CA ALA A 12 -24.25 19.00 -16.07
C ALA A 12 -24.54 20.47 -15.75
N THR A 13 -23.90 21.00 -14.70
CA THR A 13 -23.77 22.46 -14.50
C THR A 13 -22.29 22.79 -14.40
N GLY A 14 -21.75 23.36 -15.48
CA GLY A 14 -20.42 23.94 -15.52
C GLY A 14 -20.48 25.45 -15.26
N THR A 15 -19.54 25.95 -14.47
CA THR A 15 -19.27 27.37 -14.21
C THR A 15 -17.81 27.40 -13.74
N SER A 16 -16.79 27.71 -14.56
CA SER A 16 -16.41 28.96 -15.24
C SER A 16 -16.31 30.17 -14.30
N LEU A 17 -15.07 30.61 -13.99
CA LEU A 17 -14.49 31.91 -14.40
C LEU A 17 -13.18 32.24 -13.63
N CYS A 18 -12.14 32.53 -14.41
CA CYS A 18 -11.06 33.54 -14.27
C CYS A 18 -10.05 33.55 -13.09
N ALA A 19 -8.78 33.27 -13.42
CA ALA A 19 -7.60 34.07 -13.03
C ALA A 19 -7.42 35.24 -14.05
N PRO A 20 -6.69 36.36 -13.84
CA PRO A 20 -5.35 36.47 -13.21
C PRO A 20 -5.00 37.82 -12.49
N ASN A 21 -3.83 37.89 -11.85
CA ASN A 21 -3.09 39.12 -11.48
C ASN A 21 -1.72 38.69 -10.88
N SER A 22 -0.53 38.89 -11.45
CA SER A 22 0.18 40.01 -12.10
C SER A 22 0.89 41.00 -11.15
N ALA A 23 2.22 41.12 -11.36
CA ALA A 23 3.20 42.10 -10.85
C ALA A 23 3.62 41.97 -9.35
N ASN A 24 4.87 42.18 -8.93
CA ASN A 24 6.04 42.78 -9.58
C ASN A 24 7.33 42.41 -8.84
N SER A 25 8.44 42.48 -9.58
CA SER A 25 9.83 42.28 -9.15
C SER A 25 10.35 43.37 -8.21
N ALA A 26 11.23 43.01 -7.27
CA ALA A 26 12.22 43.92 -6.71
C ALA A 26 13.54 43.17 -6.45
N SER A 27 14.62 43.75 -6.94
CA SER A 27 15.98 43.20 -7.03
C SER A 27 16.82 43.47 -5.77
N PHE A 28 17.83 42.61 -5.55
CA PHE A 28 18.96 42.63 -4.59
C PHE A 28 19.87 43.90 -4.67
N PRO A 29 21.04 44.08 -3.97
CA PRO A 29 21.91 43.20 -3.11
C PRO A 29 22.59 43.97 -1.93
N PRO A 30 23.85 43.72 -1.45
CA PRO A 30 24.58 42.53 -0.96
C PRO A 30 25.20 42.68 0.47
N GLU A 31 25.74 41.56 1.00
CA GLU A 31 26.86 41.35 1.97
C GLU A 31 27.26 42.44 3.00
N ALA A 32 27.46 42.05 4.27
CA ALA A 32 28.77 41.59 4.75
C ALA A 32 28.92 41.50 6.30
N PHE A 33 29.82 40.60 6.70
CA PHE A 33 30.58 40.47 7.97
C PHE A 33 29.86 40.08 9.27
N LEU A 34 30.41 39.32 10.22
CA LEU A 34 31.46 38.29 10.36
C LEU A 34 31.50 37.97 11.88
N ALA A 35 31.94 36.75 12.24
CA ALA A 35 32.09 36.17 13.58
C ALA A 35 30.76 35.73 14.23
N HIS A 36 30.65 34.60 14.94
CA HIS A 36 31.57 34.12 15.98
C HIS A 36 31.57 32.57 16.10
N THR A 37 32.76 31.98 15.97
CA THR A 37 33.41 30.96 16.83
C THR A 37 32.57 29.87 17.55
N PHE A 38 32.69 28.62 17.04
CA PHE A 38 32.88 27.28 17.68
C PHE A 38 31.89 26.73 18.76
N PRO A 39 31.85 25.40 19.04
CA PRO A 39 31.70 24.21 18.18
C PRO A 39 30.64 23.22 18.70
N ALA A 40 29.98 22.46 17.82
CA ALA A 40 29.29 21.23 18.22
C ALA A 40 29.30 20.20 17.08
N GLN A 41 30.45 19.56 16.87
CA GLN A 41 30.52 18.30 16.15
C GLN A 41 29.95 17.21 17.06
N LEU A 42 28.64 16.97 16.94
CA LEU A 42 27.98 15.80 17.51
C LEU A 42 27.18 15.14 16.40
N ALA A 43 27.93 14.60 15.43
CA ALA A 43 27.39 13.74 14.40
C ALA A 43 27.08 12.36 14.99
N ASN A 44 26.00 12.28 15.76
CA ASN A 44 25.31 11.02 15.98
C ASN A 44 24.29 10.86 14.85
N SER A 45 24.78 10.74 13.62
CA SER A 45 23.98 10.19 12.53
C SER A 45 23.83 8.69 12.80
N ALA A 46 22.91 8.36 13.69
CA ALA A 46 22.31 7.04 13.73
C ALA A 46 21.52 6.89 12.43
N THR A 47 22.22 6.53 11.35
CA THR A 47 21.60 5.88 10.21
C THR A 47 21.03 4.58 10.74
N SER A 48 19.78 4.63 11.19
CA SER A 48 18.96 3.44 11.34
C SER A 48 18.82 2.85 9.95
N VAL A 49 19.76 1.99 9.58
CA VAL A 49 19.62 1.09 8.45
C VAL A 49 18.32 0.33 8.74
N PRO A 50 17.23 0.54 7.97
CA PRO A 50 16.09 -0.36 8.08
C PRO A 50 16.64 -1.76 7.82
N PRO A 51 16.26 -2.78 8.61
CA PRO A 51 16.75 -4.14 8.40
C PRO A 51 16.56 -4.48 6.93
N GLN A 52 17.66 -4.56 6.18
CA GLN A 52 17.62 -5.01 4.80
C GLN A 52 17.33 -6.49 4.91
N GLU A 53 16.04 -6.83 4.86
CA GLU A 53 15.61 -8.19 4.64
C GLU A 53 16.35 -8.68 3.38
N PRO A 54 16.90 -9.91 3.41
CA PRO A 54 17.76 -10.42 2.34
C PRO A 54 17.05 -10.20 1.00
N PRO A 55 17.78 -9.84 -0.06
CA PRO A 55 17.19 -9.58 -1.37
C PRO A 55 16.44 -10.83 -1.80
N HIS A 56 15.12 -10.82 -1.62
CA HIS A 56 14.22 -11.80 -2.18
C HIS A 56 14.45 -11.69 -3.68
N SER A 57 15.03 -12.73 -4.28
CA SER A 57 15.18 -12.84 -5.73
C SER A 57 13.87 -12.38 -6.35
N SER A 58 13.92 -11.32 -7.16
CA SER A 58 12.73 -10.64 -7.67
C SER A 58 11.81 -11.56 -8.48
N GLY A 59 12.30 -12.75 -8.87
CA GLY A 59 11.52 -13.80 -9.53
C GLY A 59 10.41 -14.42 -8.69
N ASP A 60 10.46 -14.28 -7.35
CA ASP A 60 9.49 -14.89 -6.44
C ASP A 60 8.46 -13.89 -5.88
N LEU A 61 8.36 -12.68 -6.44
CA LEU A 61 7.33 -11.71 -6.04
C LEU A 61 6.10 -11.80 -6.94
N ARG A 62 4.92 -11.69 -6.34
CA ARG A 62 3.61 -11.64 -7.03
C ARG A 62 2.81 -10.45 -6.54
N ALA A 63 2.02 -9.84 -7.41
CA ALA A 63 1.15 -8.74 -7.01
C ALA A 63 0.06 -9.22 -6.04
N CYS A 64 -0.20 -8.44 -5.00
CA CYS A 64 -1.30 -8.68 -4.08
C CYS A 64 -2.64 -8.35 -4.76
N GLU A 65 -3.46 -9.37 -4.96
CA GLU A 65 -4.80 -9.26 -5.57
C GLU A 65 -5.91 -8.90 -4.58
N TRP A 66 -5.55 -8.60 -3.32
CA TRP A 66 -6.53 -8.24 -2.30
C TRP A 66 -7.20 -6.91 -2.64
N ARG A 67 -8.53 -6.86 -2.54
CA ARG A 67 -9.34 -5.66 -2.76
C ARG A 67 -9.67 -4.99 -1.44
N ASN A 68 -9.54 -3.67 -1.38
CA ASN A 68 -10.04 -2.88 -0.26
C ASN A 68 -11.57 -2.71 -0.34
N ASP A 69 -12.15 -2.03 0.64
CA ASP A 69 -13.61 -1.81 0.73
C ASP A 69 -14.15 -0.94 -0.42
N GLN A 70 -13.27 -0.18 -1.08
CA GLN A 70 -13.55 0.64 -2.26
C GLN A 70 -13.49 -0.17 -3.56
N GLY A 71 -13.04 -1.44 -3.49
CA GLY A 71 -12.90 -2.34 -4.64
C GLY A 71 -11.56 -2.24 -5.37
N ASP A 72 -10.67 -1.34 -4.96
CA ASP A 72 -9.35 -1.15 -5.53
C ASP A 72 -8.43 -2.31 -5.16
N ILE A 73 -7.63 -2.75 -6.14
CA ILE A 73 -6.66 -3.83 -5.95
C ILE A 73 -5.39 -3.26 -5.32
N CYS A 74 -4.89 -3.91 -4.26
CA CYS A 74 -3.68 -3.51 -3.55
C CYS A 74 -2.44 -3.39 -4.46
N GLY A 75 -2.16 -4.41 -5.28
CA GLY A 75 -1.08 -4.38 -6.28
C GLY A 75 0.36 -4.47 -5.73
N VAL A 76 0.57 -4.36 -4.41
CA VAL A 76 1.89 -4.47 -3.78
C VAL A 76 2.51 -5.83 -4.07
N LEU A 77 3.78 -5.84 -4.47
CA LEU A 77 4.55 -7.05 -4.71
C LEU A 77 4.88 -7.75 -3.38
N VAL A 78 4.41 -8.98 -3.22
CA VAL A 78 4.63 -9.81 -2.03
C VAL A 78 5.19 -11.18 -2.42
N GLY A 79 6.07 -11.71 -1.57
CA GLY A 79 6.64 -13.05 -1.72
C GLY A 79 5.96 -14.07 -0.81
N TRP A 80 6.66 -15.17 -0.56
CA TRP A 80 6.23 -16.23 0.36
C TRP A 80 5.87 -15.71 1.76
N HIS A 81 6.60 -14.71 2.25
CA HIS A 81 6.42 -14.04 3.54
C HIS A 81 5.37 -12.91 3.48
N CYS A 82 4.18 -13.22 2.99
CA CYS A 82 3.09 -12.24 2.82
C CYS A 82 2.33 -11.93 4.12
N GLU A 83 2.59 -12.63 5.23
CA GLU A 83 1.87 -12.49 6.49
C GLU A 83 1.89 -11.07 7.06
N ARG A 84 3.04 -10.40 7.00
CA ARG A 84 3.19 -9.02 7.50
C ARG A 84 2.32 -8.08 6.66
N HIS A 85 2.44 -8.17 5.35
CA HIS A 85 1.65 -7.34 4.44
C HIS A 85 0.15 -7.51 4.70
N LEU A 86 -0.35 -8.76 4.74
CA LEU A 86 -1.77 -9.03 4.99
C LEU A 86 -2.25 -8.49 6.35
N ALA A 87 -1.42 -8.61 7.39
CA ALA A 87 -1.78 -8.20 8.73
C ALA A 87 -1.87 -6.67 8.89
N PHE A 88 -0.98 -5.92 8.24
CA PHE A 88 -0.91 -4.46 8.35
C PHE A 88 -1.75 -3.73 7.30
N ALA A 89 -1.77 -4.21 6.05
CA ALA A 89 -2.49 -3.53 4.97
C ALA A 89 -4.01 -3.73 5.03
N PHE A 90 -4.47 -4.84 5.62
CA PHE A 90 -5.89 -5.23 5.65
C PHE A 90 -6.39 -5.52 7.08
N GLU A 91 -5.67 -5.00 8.09
CA GLU A 91 -6.09 -4.98 9.50
C GLU A 91 -6.43 -6.36 10.13
N ILE A 92 -5.89 -7.45 9.56
CA ILE A 92 -6.15 -8.82 10.02
C ILE A 92 -5.44 -9.13 11.36
N ARG A 93 -4.47 -8.30 11.77
CA ARG A 93 -3.58 -8.56 12.92
C ARG A 93 -4.33 -8.73 14.24
N GLU A 94 -5.33 -7.91 14.48
CA GLU A 94 -5.98 -7.76 15.79
C GLU A 94 -7.15 -8.75 16.00
N LEU A 95 -7.53 -9.50 14.96
CA LEU A 95 -8.67 -10.41 15.03
C LEU A 95 -8.32 -11.71 15.77
N PRO A 96 -9.20 -12.31 16.58
CA PRO A 96 -8.97 -13.63 17.15
C PRO A 96 -8.66 -14.71 16.09
N SER A 97 -7.85 -15.72 16.45
CA SER A 97 -7.37 -16.74 15.50
C SER A 97 -8.49 -17.58 14.85
N LEU A 98 -9.63 -17.71 15.55
CA LEU A 98 -10.81 -18.45 15.12
C LEU A 98 -11.84 -17.60 14.38
N THR A 99 -11.69 -16.27 14.38
CA THR A 99 -12.57 -15.36 13.65
C THR A 99 -12.60 -15.72 12.17
N VAL A 100 -13.79 -15.82 11.60
CA VAL A 100 -13.97 -16.02 10.16
C VAL A 100 -13.83 -14.66 9.49
N ILE A 101 -13.00 -14.60 8.45
CA ILE A 101 -12.79 -13.42 7.62
C ILE A 101 -13.01 -13.78 6.16
N VAL A 102 -13.51 -12.82 5.40
CA VAL A 102 -13.69 -12.92 3.96
C VAL A 102 -12.35 -12.59 3.29
N CYS A 103 -11.88 -13.45 2.40
CA CYS A 103 -10.70 -13.18 1.60
C CYS A 103 -10.98 -12.04 0.62
N GLY A 104 -10.27 -10.92 0.73
CA GLY A 104 -10.49 -9.76 -0.15
C GLY A 104 -10.12 -9.99 -1.63
N ALA A 105 -9.49 -11.12 -1.98
CA ALA A 105 -9.13 -11.44 -3.35
C ALA A 105 -10.14 -12.34 -4.07
N CYS A 106 -10.80 -13.29 -3.38
CA CYS A 106 -11.78 -14.21 -3.98
C CYS A 106 -13.15 -14.25 -3.30
N GLY A 107 -13.33 -13.59 -2.16
CA GLY A 107 -14.58 -13.62 -1.40
C GLY A 107 -14.80 -14.90 -0.58
N GLU A 108 -13.86 -15.85 -0.56
CA GLU A 108 -14.02 -17.05 0.28
C GLU A 108 -13.87 -16.75 1.77
N GLU A 109 -14.75 -17.33 2.58
CA GLU A 109 -14.64 -17.29 4.03
C GLU A 109 -13.57 -18.28 4.54
N LYS A 110 -12.65 -17.78 5.37
CA LYS A 110 -11.63 -18.59 6.05
C LYS A 110 -11.48 -18.14 7.49
N LYS A 111 -11.13 -19.07 8.39
CA LYS A 111 -10.67 -18.66 9.73
C LYS A 111 -9.38 -17.84 9.58
N ARG A 112 -9.19 -16.81 10.40
CA ARG A 112 -8.00 -15.93 10.40
C ARG A 112 -6.71 -16.74 10.37
N LYS A 113 -6.59 -17.80 11.19
CA LYS A 113 -5.39 -18.66 11.20
C LYS A 113 -5.07 -19.36 9.87
N PHE A 114 -6.04 -19.47 8.97
CA PHE A 114 -5.87 -20.11 7.66
C PHE A 114 -5.76 -19.10 6.50
N ILE A 115 -5.99 -17.80 6.73
CA ILE A 115 -6.02 -16.83 5.64
C ILE A 115 -4.68 -16.69 4.92
N VAL A 116 -3.58 -16.63 5.67
CA VAL A 116 -2.23 -16.50 5.08
C VAL A 116 -1.94 -17.70 4.20
N ARG A 117 -2.29 -18.90 4.66
CA ARG A 117 -2.11 -20.12 3.87
C ARG A 117 -2.98 -20.10 2.62
N HIS A 118 -4.26 -19.77 2.76
CA HIS A 118 -5.18 -19.68 1.63
C HIS A 118 -4.67 -18.68 0.60
N PHE A 119 -4.31 -17.46 1.01
CA PHE A 119 -3.83 -16.41 0.13
C PHE A 119 -2.55 -16.85 -0.62
N ARG A 120 -1.61 -17.44 0.11
CA ARG A 120 -0.34 -17.87 -0.47
C ARG A 120 -0.47 -19.03 -1.46
N ASP A 121 -1.28 -20.03 -1.11
CA ASP A 121 -1.45 -21.24 -1.92
C ASP A 121 -2.34 -20.94 -3.15
N VAL A 122 -3.39 -20.11 -3.01
CA VAL A 122 -4.39 -19.83 -4.04
C VAL A 122 -4.03 -18.62 -4.90
N HIS A 123 -3.72 -17.48 -4.29
CA HIS A 123 -3.53 -16.22 -5.01
C HIS A 123 -2.07 -16.00 -5.42
N LEU A 124 -1.12 -16.33 -4.55
CA LEU A 124 0.31 -16.23 -4.90
C LEU A 124 0.85 -17.48 -5.61
N ARG A 125 0.04 -18.55 -5.67
CA ARG A 125 0.37 -19.84 -6.31
C ARG A 125 1.67 -20.48 -5.80
N PHE A 126 2.08 -20.18 -4.57
CA PHE A 126 3.21 -20.88 -3.97
C PHE A 126 2.77 -22.23 -3.43
N LEU A 127 2.77 -23.23 -4.32
CA LEU A 127 2.44 -24.59 -3.94
C LEU A 127 3.51 -25.14 -3.00
N ARG A 128 3.09 -25.69 -1.86
CA ARG A 128 3.98 -26.51 -1.03
C ARG A 128 4.42 -27.71 -1.87
N ARG A 129 5.73 -27.90 -2.00
CA ARG A 129 6.28 -29.16 -2.51
C ARG A 129 5.77 -30.28 -1.59
N ARG A 130 5.01 -31.24 -2.12
CA ARG A 130 4.64 -32.45 -1.38
C ARG A 130 5.93 -33.13 -0.95
N ARG A 131 6.03 -33.52 0.34
CA ARG A 131 7.10 -34.45 0.74
C ARG A 131 6.80 -35.76 -0.01
N ILE A 132 7.73 -36.16 -0.87
CA ILE A 132 7.77 -37.54 -1.35
C ILE A 132 8.44 -38.28 -0.21
N ASP A 133 7.64 -38.96 0.61
CA ASP A 133 8.19 -39.88 1.61
C ASP A 133 8.74 -41.09 0.83
N THR A 134 10.05 -41.08 0.57
CA THR A 134 10.83 -42.22 0.08
C THR A 134 11.32 -43.06 1.23
#